data_AF-A0A7V5U1C6-F1
#
_entry.id   AF-A0A7V5U1C6-F1
#
_cell.length_a   1.000
_cell.length_b   1.000
_cell.length_c   1.000
_cell.angle_alpha   90.00
_cell.angle_beta   90.00
_cell.angle_gamma   90.00
#
_symmetry.space_group_name_H-M   'P 1'
#
loop_
_entity.id
_entity.type
_entity.pdbx_description
1 polymer ?
#
loop_
_entity_poly.entity_id
_entity_poly.type
_entity_poly.pdbx_seq_one_letter_code
_entity_poly.pdbx_strand_id
1 'polypeptide(L)'
;EEDGIVLVNEDICIGCKLCSWACPYGAREYDEHEGVMKKCTLCIDKIYNENLPLESRAPACVSTCPTGARSFGDLGDPNSDVSKLVAARDGYALMPEQGTKPVNRYLPPRPKRDTSSQAEDRAPRTLEYVDEEAGSAPLLARLVDRILSV
;
A
#
# COMPACT_ATOMS: atom_id res chain seq x y z
N GLU A 1 -15.93 -11.02 7.92
CA GLU A 1 -16.08 -10.48 6.55
C GLU A 1 -14.86 -10.87 5.74
N GLU A 2 -15.02 -11.07 4.43
CA GLU A 2 -13.90 -11.33 3.51
C GLU A 2 -13.34 -9.98 3.04
N ASP A 3 -12.05 -9.74 3.29
CA ASP A 3 -11.28 -8.54 2.94
C ASP A 3 -11.08 -8.30 1.43
N GLY A 4 -11.51 -9.25 0.58
CA GLY A 4 -11.34 -9.22 -0.87
C GLY A 4 -9.92 -9.52 -1.37
N ILE A 5 -9.00 -9.96 -0.49
CA ILE A 5 -7.62 -10.32 -0.85
C ILE A 5 -7.63 -11.68 -1.56
N VAL A 6 -7.31 -11.67 -2.84
CA VAL A 6 -7.16 -12.91 -3.63
C VAL A 6 -5.81 -13.56 -3.32
N LEU A 7 -5.79 -14.83 -2.89
CA LEU A 7 -4.57 -15.58 -2.61
C LEU A 7 -4.40 -16.78 -3.54
N VAL A 8 -3.16 -17.26 -3.66
CA VAL A 8 -2.88 -18.59 -4.22
C VAL A 8 -2.72 -19.53 -3.03
N ASN A 9 -3.51 -20.60 -2.98
CA ASN A 9 -3.29 -21.68 -2.03
C ASN A 9 -2.17 -22.56 -2.59
N GLU A 10 -1.04 -22.57 -1.88
CA GLU A 10 0.19 -23.23 -2.32
C GLU A 10 0.09 -24.76 -2.19
N ASP A 11 -0.64 -25.28 -1.19
CA ASP A 11 -0.81 -26.72 -0.95
C ASP A 11 -1.55 -27.43 -2.10
N ILE A 12 -2.41 -26.69 -2.81
CA ILE A 12 -3.18 -27.21 -3.96
C ILE A 12 -2.60 -26.76 -5.30
N CYS A 13 -1.60 -25.88 -5.30
CA CYS A 13 -1.05 -25.33 -6.53
C CYS A 13 -0.21 -26.39 -7.25
N ILE A 14 -0.64 -26.81 -8.44
CA ILE A 14 0.09 -27.79 -9.26
C ILE A 14 1.08 -27.16 -10.25
N GLY A 15 1.36 -25.86 -10.13
CA GLY A 15 2.32 -25.16 -10.99
C GLY A 15 1.95 -25.07 -12.48
N CYS A 16 0.68 -25.24 -12.87
CA CYS A 16 0.28 -25.30 -14.28
C CYS A 16 0.37 -23.96 -15.05
N LYS A 17 0.68 -22.85 -14.38
CA LYS A 17 0.84 -21.49 -14.94
C LYS A 17 -0.39 -20.89 -15.66
N LEU A 18 -1.53 -21.59 -15.72
CA LEU A 18 -2.76 -21.09 -16.37
C LEU A 18 -3.30 -19.79 -15.75
N CYS A 19 -3.16 -19.62 -14.44
CA CYS A 19 -3.59 -18.39 -13.78
C CYS A 19 -2.73 -17.17 -14.17
N SER A 20 -1.47 -17.37 -14.55
CA SER A 20 -0.62 -16.30 -15.08
C SER A 20 -1.10 -15.89 -16.47
N TRP A 21 -1.36 -16.88 -17.33
CA TRP A 21 -1.92 -16.66 -18.67
C TRP A 21 -3.29 -15.95 -18.64
N ALA A 22 -4.15 -16.29 -17.69
CA ALA A 22 -5.46 -15.67 -17.54
C ALA A 22 -5.43 -14.26 -16.92
N CYS A 23 -4.32 -13.83 -16.30
CA CYS A 23 -4.25 -12.53 -15.64
C CYS A 23 -3.93 -11.42 -16.66
N PRO A 24 -4.85 -10.48 -16.94
CA PRO A 24 -4.56 -9.41 -17.90
C PRO A 24 -3.50 -8.43 -17.38
N TYR A 25 -3.22 -8.46 -16.08
CA TYR A 25 -2.25 -7.58 -15.42
C TYR A 25 -0.84 -8.16 -15.34
N GLY A 26 -0.64 -9.42 -15.74
CA GLY A 26 0.64 -10.11 -15.53
C GLY A 26 1.06 -10.21 -14.05
N ALA A 27 0.11 -10.14 -13.12
CA ALA A 27 0.38 -9.99 -11.69
C ALA A 27 0.62 -11.32 -10.94
N ARG A 28 0.92 -12.40 -11.68
CA ARG A 28 1.20 -13.74 -11.13
C ARG A 28 2.49 -14.29 -11.73
N GLU A 29 3.40 -14.68 -10.87
CA GLU A 29 4.73 -15.18 -11.22
C GLU A 29 4.90 -16.60 -10.72
N TYR A 30 5.71 -17.41 -11.40
CA TYR A 30 5.97 -18.78 -10.99
C TYR A 30 7.29 -18.83 -10.21
N ASP A 31 7.25 -19.44 -9.03
CA ASP A 31 8.43 -19.72 -8.23
C ASP A 31 9.02 -21.06 -8.67
N GLU A 32 10.14 -21.01 -9.39
CA GLU A 32 10.82 -22.21 -9.91
C GLU A 32 11.45 -23.06 -8.78
N HIS A 33 11.69 -22.49 -7.59
CA HIS A 33 12.24 -23.22 -6.46
C HIS A 33 11.15 -24.05 -5.75
N GLU A 34 10.02 -23.40 -5.44
CA GLU A 34 8.91 -24.04 -4.72
C GLU A 34 7.94 -24.79 -5.64
N GLY A 35 7.99 -24.54 -6.95
CA GLY A 35 7.10 -25.18 -7.93
C GLY A 35 5.66 -24.66 -7.92
N VAL A 36 5.42 -23.47 -7.33
CA VAL A 36 4.08 -22.90 -7.13
C VAL A 36 3.96 -21.49 -7.72
N MET A 37 2.72 -21.06 -7.97
CA MET A 37 2.44 -19.69 -8.41
C MET A 37 2.42 -18.74 -7.21
N LYS A 38 3.04 -17.58 -7.36
CA LYS A 38 3.04 -16.48 -6.38
C LYS A 38 2.38 -15.24 -6.98
N LYS A 39 1.99 -14.31 -6.10
CA LYS A 39 1.45 -12.99 -6.44
C LYS A 39 1.64 -12.06 -5.25
N CYS A 40 1.49 -10.75 -5.46
CA CYS A 40 1.38 -9.78 -4.36
C CYS A 40 0.23 -10.19 -3.42
N THR A 41 0.52 -10.46 -2.16
CA THR A 41 -0.49 -10.86 -1.15
C THR A 41 -1.02 -9.67 -0.35
N LEU A 42 -0.71 -8.43 -0.75
CA LEU A 42 -0.94 -7.23 0.08
C LEU A 42 -0.28 -7.32 1.46
N CYS A 43 0.82 -8.08 1.57
CA CYS A 43 1.54 -8.32 2.81
C CYS A 43 0.63 -8.85 3.93
N ILE A 44 -0.17 -9.89 3.65
CA ILE A 44 -1.04 -10.54 4.66
C ILE A 44 -0.28 -10.91 5.95
N ASP A 45 1.00 -11.23 5.82
CA ASP A 45 1.95 -11.55 6.88
C ASP A 45 2.32 -10.34 7.76
N LYS A 46 2.10 -9.11 7.27
CA LYS A 46 2.27 -7.87 8.04
C LYS A 46 0.94 -7.33 8.55
N ILE A 47 -0.08 -7.24 7.70
CA ILE A 47 -1.34 -6.55 8.03
C ILE A 47 -2.09 -7.26 9.17
N TYR A 48 -1.98 -8.59 9.26
CA TYR A 48 -2.61 -9.39 10.32
C TYR A 48 -1.68 -9.73 11.49
N ASN A 49 -0.43 -9.28 11.47
CA ASN A 49 0.53 -9.68 12.48
C ASN A 49 0.40 -8.84 13.74
N GLU A 50 -0.23 -9.42 14.76
CA GLU A 50 -0.47 -8.77 16.05
C GLU A 50 0.80 -8.48 16.85
N ASN A 51 1.93 -9.12 16.51
CA ASN A 51 3.21 -8.87 17.16
C ASN A 51 3.89 -7.57 16.67
N LEU A 52 3.39 -6.96 15.60
CA LEU A 52 3.86 -5.68 15.11
C LEU A 52 2.99 -4.54 15.68
N PRO A 53 3.57 -3.39 16.06
CA PRO A 53 2.78 -2.18 16.31
C PRO A 53 1.90 -1.84 15.11
N LEU A 54 0.71 -1.28 15.35
CA LEU A 54 -0.28 -1.04 14.30
C LEU A 54 0.26 -0.16 13.17
N GLU A 55 1.06 0.85 13.51
CA GLU A 55 1.75 1.75 12.58
C GLU A 55 2.76 1.03 11.67
N SER A 56 3.27 -0.13 12.10
CA SER A 56 4.25 -0.93 11.35
C SER A 56 3.62 -2.01 10.47
N ARG A 57 2.30 -2.21 10.55
CA ARG A 57 1.55 -3.22 9.79
C ARG A 57 1.23 -2.81 8.35
N ALA A 58 1.65 -1.63 7.90
CA ALA A 58 1.52 -1.23 6.51
C ALA A 58 2.28 -2.17 5.56
N PRO A 59 1.76 -2.45 4.34
CA PRO A 59 2.46 -3.25 3.35
C PRO A 59 3.84 -2.70 3.01
N ALA A 60 4.80 -3.59 2.73
CA ALA A 60 6.19 -3.22 2.50
C ALA A 60 6.34 -2.18 1.37
N CYS A 61 5.55 -2.30 0.30
CA CYS A 61 5.61 -1.38 -0.83
C CYS A 61 5.10 0.04 -0.50
N VAL A 62 4.29 0.19 0.55
CA VAL A 62 3.78 1.46 1.08
C VAL A 62 4.81 2.05 2.03
N SER A 63 5.22 1.27 3.04
CA SER A 63 6.16 1.75 4.06
C SER A 63 7.53 2.13 3.49
N THR A 64 7.99 1.45 2.44
CA THR A 64 9.30 1.74 1.84
C THR A 64 9.29 2.89 0.85
N CYS A 65 8.13 3.41 0.44
CA CYS A 65 8.05 4.36 -0.67
C CYS A 65 8.51 5.76 -0.23
N PRO A 66 9.67 6.27 -0.70
CA PRO A 66 10.19 7.56 -0.22
C PRO A 66 9.35 8.75 -0.69
N THR A 67 8.59 8.59 -1.76
CA THR A 67 7.76 9.65 -2.36
C THR A 67 6.31 9.60 -1.91
N GLY A 68 5.90 8.61 -1.10
CA GLY A 68 4.51 8.43 -0.71
C GLY A 68 3.58 8.14 -1.90
N ALA A 69 4.07 7.44 -2.92
CA ALA A 69 3.30 7.16 -4.14
C ALA A 69 2.21 6.07 -3.95
N ARG A 70 2.27 5.30 -2.87
CA ARG A 70 1.33 4.21 -2.57
C ARG A 70 0.65 4.50 -1.23
N SER A 71 -0.66 4.25 -1.19
CA SER A 71 -1.48 4.34 0.01
C SER A 71 -2.25 3.02 0.16
N PHE A 72 -2.46 2.58 1.39
CA PHE A 72 -3.14 1.33 1.71
C PHE A 72 -4.18 1.56 2.80
N GLY A 73 -5.29 0.82 2.73
CA GLY A 73 -6.46 0.97 3.60
C GLY A 73 -7.67 0.30 2.98
N ASP A 74 -8.80 0.36 3.68
CA ASP A 74 -10.04 -0.27 3.25
C ASP A 74 -10.76 0.58 2.20
N LEU A 75 -10.80 0.11 0.94
CA LEU A 75 -11.53 0.79 -0.13
C LEU A 75 -13.06 0.54 -0.08
N GLY A 76 -13.51 -0.42 0.73
CA GLY A 76 -14.91 -0.69 1.00
C GLY A 76 -15.55 0.32 1.94
N ASP A 77 -14.78 0.90 2.87
CA ASP A 77 -15.22 1.98 3.75
C ASP A 77 -15.07 3.35 3.07
N PRO A 78 -16.17 4.08 2.80
CA PRO A 78 -16.12 5.44 2.22
C PRO A 78 -15.38 6.46 3.10
N ASN A 79 -15.27 6.20 4.41
CA ASN A 79 -14.62 7.10 5.35
C ASN A 79 -13.11 6.85 5.50
N SER A 80 -12.58 5.78 4.90
CA SER A 80 -11.15 5.50 4.94
C SER A 80 -10.35 6.55 4.19
N ASP A 81 -9.09 6.74 4.58
CA ASP A 81 -8.21 7.70 3.93
C ASP A 81 -7.96 7.36 2.46
N VAL A 82 -7.91 6.06 2.11
CA VAL A 82 -7.76 5.61 0.72
C VAL A 82 -9.00 5.94 -0.09
N SER A 83 -10.20 5.70 0.43
CA SER A 83 -11.46 6.04 -0.25
C SER A 83 -11.57 7.54 -0.48
N LYS A 84 -11.26 8.35 0.54
CA LYS A 84 -11.20 9.81 0.44
C LYS A 84 -10.16 10.27 -0.59
N LEU A 85 -8.96 9.69 -0.60
CA LEU A 85 -7.89 10.05 -1.54
C LEU A 85 -8.27 9.73 -2.99
N VAL A 86 -8.85 8.54 -3.22
CA VAL A 86 -9.31 8.13 -4.55
C VAL A 86 -10.41 9.06 -5.05
N ALA A 87 -11.40 9.37 -4.21
CA ALA A 87 -12.49 10.29 -4.56
C ALA A 87 -11.97 11.73 -4.82
N ALA A 88 -11.06 12.23 -3.98
CA ALA A 88 -10.54 13.59 -4.08
C ALA A 88 -9.64 13.83 -5.30
N ARG A 89 -9.07 12.77 -5.88
CA ARG A 89 -8.10 12.86 -6.98
C ARG A 89 -8.57 12.17 -8.26
N ASP A 90 -9.85 11.85 -8.39
CA ASP A 90 -10.42 11.17 -9.55
C ASP A 90 -9.68 9.86 -9.87
N GLY A 91 -9.45 9.05 -8.84
CA GLY A 91 -8.75 7.78 -8.98
C GLY A 91 -9.52 6.79 -9.85
N TYR A 92 -8.81 6.07 -10.72
CA TYR A 92 -9.40 5.19 -11.74
C TYR A 92 -8.89 3.75 -11.65
N ALA A 93 -9.67 2.80 -12.18
CA ALA A 93 -9.24 1.41 -12.31
C ALA A 93 -8.30 1.23 -13.50
N LEU A 94 -7.34 0.32 -13.37
CA LEU A 94 -6.49 -0.08 -14.49
C LEU A 94 -7.24 -1.05 -15.42
N MET A 95 -7.23 -0.74 -16.71
CA MET A 95 -7.84 -1.55 -17.78
C MET A 95 -9.30 -1.96 -17.47
N PRO A 96 -10.23 -0.99 -17.29
CA PRO A 96 -11.62 -1.28 -16.95
C PRO A 96 -12.34 -2.16 -17.99
N GLU A 97 -11.90 -2.14 -19.25
CA GLU A 97 -12.40 -2.98 -20.34
C GLU A 97 -12.26 -4.49 -20.09
N GLN A 98 -11.38 -4.90 -19.17
CA GLN A 98 -11.18 -6.31 -18.80
C GLN A 98 -12.29 -6.86 -17.89
N GLY A 99 -13.14 -6.00 -17.30
CA GLY A 99 -14.28 -6.43 -16.48
C GLY A 99 -13.94 -7.09 -15.13
N THR A 100 -12.65 -7.14 -14.76
CA THR A 100 -12.13 -7.81 -13.54
C THR A 100 -12.31 -7.01 -12.25
N LYS A 101 -12.75 -5.74 -12.34
CA LYS A 101 -13.02 -4.83 -11.22
C LYS A 101 -11.86 -4.79 -10.20
N PRO A 102 -10.64 -4.38 -10.60
CA PRO A 102 -9.49 -4.37 -9.70
C PRO A 102 -9.70 -3.39 -8.54
N VAL A 103 -9.27 -3.80 -7.34
CA VAL A 103 -9.34 -2.97 -6.13
C VAL A 103 -8.30 -1.84 -6.13
N ASN A 104 -7.13 -2.07 -6.73
CA ASN A 104 -6.09 -1.05 -6.82
C ASN A 104 -6.54 0.10 -7.71
N ARG A 105 -6.52 1.33 -7.16
CA ARG A 105 -6.85 2.56 -7.89
C ARG A 105 -5.58 3.34 -8.20
N TYR A 106 -5.52 3.85 -9.42
CA TYR A 106 -4.45 4.72 -9.89
C TYR A 106 -4.91 6.16 -9.80
N LEU A 107 -4.02 7.05 -9.39
CA LEU A 107 -4.29 8.48 -9.38
C LEU A 107 -3.73 9.10 -10.67
N PRO A 108 -4.43 10.08 -11.27
CA PRO A 108 -3.92 10.80 -12.42
C PRO A 108 -2.58 11.47 -12.06
N PRO A 109 -1.68 11.65 -13.06
CA PRO A 109 -0.43 12.37 -12.87
C PRO A 109 -0.69 13.71 -12.18
N ARG A 110 0.13 14.04 -11.19
CA ARG A 110 0.04 15.35 -10.54
C ARG A 110 0.33 16.42 -11.60
N PRO A 111 -0.48 17.48 -11.72
CA PRO A 111 -0.15 18.57 -12.62
C PRO A 111 1.23 19.12 -12.29
N LYS A 112 1.99 19.48 -13.32
CA LYS A 112 3.27 20.16 -13.13
C LYS A 112 3.00 21.45 -12.37
N ARG A 113 3.72 21.66 -11.28
CA ARG A 113 3.61 22.87 -10.49
C ARG A 113 4.09 24.04 -11.36
N ASP A 114 3.25 25.04 -11.57
CA ASP A 114 3.70 26.30 -12.15
C ASP A 114 4.74 26.90 -11.20
N THR A 115 5.93 27.21 -11.70
CA THR A 115 7.05 27.74 -10.90
C THR A 115 6.79 29.14 -10.35
N SER A 116 5.62 29.71 -10.62
CA SER A 116 5.19 31.06 -10.23
C SER A 116 4.30 31.11 -8.98
N SER A 117 3.77 29.99 -8.45
CA SER A 117 2.85 30.00 -7.30
C SER A 117 3.37 29.22 -6.08
N GLN A 118 3.96 30.00 -5.16
CA GLN A 118 3.94 29.89 -3.69
C GLN A 118 4.44 28.58 -3.02
N ALA A 119 5.26 28.81 -1.99
CA ALA A 119 6.27 27.90 -1.45
C ALA A 119 5.85 27.09 -0.22
N GLU A 120 4.56 26.98 0.11
CA GLU A 120 4.15 26.57 1.46
C GLU A 120 3.77 25.08 1.63
N ASP A 121 3.47 24.35 0.55
CA ASP A 121 3.11 22.92 0.63
C ASP A 121 4.11 22.08 -0.17
N ARG A 122 5.29 21.83 0.41
CA ARG A 122 6.45 21.19 -0.25
C ARG A 122 6.67 19.72 0.14
N ALA A 123 6.02 19.21 1.17
CA ALA A 123 6.14 17.81 1.56
C ALA A 123 5.00 16.98 0.93
N PRO A 124 5.25 15.72 0.52
CA PRO A 124 4.13 14.78 0.35
C PRO A 124 3.35 14.73 1.66
N ARG A 125 2.03 14.96 1.62
CA ARG A 125 1.18 14.73 2.78
C ARG A 125 1.15 13.23 3.03
N THR A 126 2.04 12.76 3.90
CA THR A 126 1.85 11.50 4.60
C THR A 126 0.51 11.61 5.31
N LEU A 127 -0.38 10.63 5.13
CA LEU A 127 -1.60 10.57 5.91
C LEU A 127 -1.20 10.54 7.39
N GLU A 128 -1.69 11.51 8.15
CA GLU A 128 -1.42 11.56 9.58
C GLU A 128 -2.19 10.43 10.24
N TYR A 129 -1.45 9.48 10.79
CA TYR A 129 -2.01 8.51 11.70
C TYR A 129 -2.33 9.25 13.02
N VAL A 130 -3.62 9.33 13.35
CA VAL A 130 -4.08 9.89 14.62
C VAL A 130 -3.72 8.92 15.74
N ASP A 131 -2.59 9.19 16.39
CA ASP A 131 -2.22 8.59 17.66
C ASP A 131 -2.64 9.56 18.77
N GLU A 132 -3.69 9.24 19.53
CA GLU A 132 -4.18 10.09 20.63
C GLU A 132 -3.19 10.20 21.81
N GLU A 133 -2.07 9.46 21.80
CA GLU A 133 -1.13 9.42 22.93
C GLU A 133 0.32 9.88 22.64
N ALA A 134 0.63 10.39 21.45
CA ALA A 134 2.00 10.86 21.12
C ALA A 134 2.28 12.31 21.60
N GLY A 135 1.89 12.63 22.83
CA GLY A 135 2.18 13.90 23.48
C GLY A 135 3.52 13.89 24.22
N SER A 136 4.57 14.45 23.61
CA SER A 136 5.85 14.86 24.21
C SER A 136 6.82 13.75 24.67
N ALA A 137 7.65 13.26 23.74
CA ALA A 137 8.85 12.50 24.12
C ALA A 137 9.81 13.37 24.97
N PRO A 138 10.25 12.91 26.16
CA PRO A 138 11.12 13.68 27.05
C PRO A 138 12.50 13.94 26.42
N LEU A 139 13.16 15.02 26.88
CA LEU A 139 14.48 15.48 26.40
C LEU A 139 15.55 14.38 26.33
N LEU A 140 15.48 13.41 27.23
CA LEU A 140 16.40 12.27 27.26
C LEU A 140 16.24 11.36 26.04
N ALA A 141 15.01 11.10 25.59
CA ALA A 141 14.73 10.28 24.42
C ALA A 141 15.27 10.94 23.15
N ARG A 142 15.11 12.27 23.02
CA ARG A 142 15.67 13.06 21.91
C ARG A 142 17.20 13.07 21.89
N LEU A 143 17.84 13.02 23.06
CA LEU A 143 19.29 12.97 23.17
C LEU A 143 19.85 11.60 22.75
N VAL A 144 19.19 10.52 23.18
CA VAL A 144 19.59 9.14 22.83
C VAL A 144 19.46 8.91 21.33
N ASP A 145 18.35 9.34 20.72
CA ASP A 145 18.12 9.19 19.29
C ASP A 145 19.21 9.89 18.45
N ARG A 146 19.67 11.06 18.92
CA ARG A 146 20.74 11.83 18.28
C ARG A 146 22.12 11.20 18.43
N ILE A 147 22.35 10.39 19.47
CA ILE A 147 23.61 9.66 19.68
C ILE A 147 23.66 8.39 18.84
N LEU A 148 22.51 7.71 18.67
CA LEU A 148 22.43 6.45 17.94
C LEU A 148 22.27 6.62 16.41
N SER A 149 21.96 7.82 15.95
CA SER A 149 21.81 8.15 14.52
C SER A 149 23.11 8.62 13.83
N VAL A 150 24.28 8.36 14.41
CA VAL A 150 25.61 8.57 13.78
C VAL A 150 26.20 7.24 13.33
#